data_AF-A0A1C6N417-F1
#
_entry.id   AF-A0A1C6N417-F1
#
_cell.length_a   1.000
_cell.length_b   1.000
_cell.length_c   1.000
_cell.angle_alpha   90.00
_cell.angle_beta   90.00
_cell.angle_gamma   90.00
#
_symmetry.space_group_name_H-M   'P 1'
#
loop_
_entity.id
_entity.type
_entity.pdbx_description
1 polymer ?
#
loop_
_entity_poly.entity_id
_entity_poly.type
_entity_poly.pdbx_seq_one_letter_code
_entity_poly.pdbx_strand_id
1 'polypeptide(L)'
;MAPTLKTVTDALRSEARMWDRQAETMKGVHNTIEGLRLTRLEAGMFQVLFSAYEKAVDELSARCNEGSERMGEIADALVKNATAYDNREADTTASIEGAY
;
A
#
# COMPACT_ATOMS: atom_id res chain seq x y z
N MET A 1 8.16 -12.21 26.46
CA MET A 1 7.55 -11.04 25.80
C MET A 1 6.75 -10.24 26.82
N ALA A 2 7.07 -8.97 27.06
CA ALA A 2 6.22 -8.10 27.87
C ALA A 2 4.85 -7.98 27.17
N PRO A 3 3.71 -8.26 27.84
CA PRO A 3 2.40 -8.38 27.20
C PRO A 3 2.04 -7.18 26.31
N THR A 4 2.41 -5.98 26.75
CA THR A 4 2.15 -4.72 26.06
C THR A 4 2.93 -4.57 24.75
N LEU A 5 4.19 -5.01 24.68
CA LEU A 5 5.00 -4.87 23.47
C LEU A 5 4.51 -5.81 22.36
N LYS A 6 4.14 -7.04 22.73
CA LYS A 6 3.47 -7.98 21.83
C LYS A 6 2.19 -7.38 21.23
N THR A 7 1.34 -6.81 22.08
CA THR A 7 0.09 -6.17 21.63
C THR A 7 0.37 -5.04 20.64
N VAL A 8 1.42 -4.25 20.87
CA VAL A 8 1.82 -3.17 19.95
C VAL A 8 2.32 -3.73 18.61
N THR A 9 3.21 -4.73 18.60
CA THR A 9 3.74 -5.27 17.34
C THR A 9 2.69 -6.03 16.54
N ASP A 10 1.73 -6.68 17.22
CA ASP A 10 0.55 -7.28 16.58
C ASP A 10 -0.38 -6.22 15.95
N ALA A 11 -0.59 -5.09 16.64
CA ALA A 11 -1.37 -3.97 16.11
C ALA A 11 -0.71 -3.36 14.86
N LEU A 12 0.60 -3.09 14.89
CA LEU A 12 1.36 -2.59 13.74
C LEU A 12 1.25 -3.52 12.54
N ARG A 13 1.35 -4.84 12.74
CA ARG A 13 1.18 -5.83 11.67
C ARG A 13 -0.25 -5.87 11.14
N SER A 14 -1.24 -5.67 12.01
CA SER A 14 -2.64 -5.60 11.60
C SER A 14 -2.92 -4.38 10.72
N GLU A 15 -2.38 -3.23 11.10
CA GLU A 15 -2.46 -2.01 10.30
C GLU A 15 -1.71 -2.14 8.97
N ALA A 16 -0.51 -2.73 8.97
CA ALA A 16 0.24 -2.99 7.74
C ALA A 16 -0.59 -3.79 6.73
N ARG A 17 -1.18 -4.91 7.17
CA ARG A 17 -2.08 -5.73 6.31
C ARG A 17 -3.30 -4.95 5.81
N MET A 18 -3.78 -3.97 6.57
CA MET A 18 -4.88 -3.11 6.13
C MET A 18 -4.41 -2.21 4.98
N TRP A 19 -3.27 -1.55 5.14
CA TRP A 19 -2.68 -0.71 4.11
C TRP A 19 -2.33 -1.49 2.84
N ASP A 20 -1.79 -2.70 2.95
CA ASP A 20 -1.55 -3.58 1.80
C ASP A 20 -2.84 -3.88 1.03
N ARG A 21 -3.93 -4.23 1.72
CA ARG A 21 -5.23 -4.48 1.05
C ARG A 21 -5.77 -3.23 0.36
N GLN A 22 -5.55 -2.04 0.93
CA GLN A 22 -5.95 -0.80 0.29
C GLN A 22 -5.08 -0.49 -0.92
N ALA A 23 -3.78 -0.78 -0.86
CA ALA A 23 -2.88 -0.68 -2.00
C ALA A 23 -3.36 -1.57 -3.16
N GLU A 24 -3.66 -2.85 -2.88
CA GLU A 24 -4.21 -3.78 -3.87
C GLU A 24 -5.53 -3.28 -4.48
N THR A 25 -6.42 -2.71 -3.64
CA THR A 25 -7.68 -2.12 -4.09
C THR A 25 -7.42 -0.96 -5.06
N MET A 26 -6.52 -0.03 -4.71
CA MET A 26 -6.14 1.08 -5.58
C MET A 26 -5.50 0.61 -6.89
N LYS A 27 -4.66 -0.42 -6.85
CA LYS A 27 -4.10 -1.04 -8.06
C LYS A 27 -5.19 -1.65 -8.94
N GLY A 28 -6.19 -2.30 -8.34
CA GLY A 28 -7.36 -2.83 -9.05
C GLY A 28 -8.16 -1.73 -9.76
N VAL A 29 -8.37 -0.58 -9.10
CA VAL A 29 -9.04 0.58 -9.70
C VAL A 29 -8.21 1.16 -10.85
N HIS A 30 -6.89 1.33 -10.67
CA HIS A 30 -5.98 1.74 -11.74
C HIS A 30 -6.10 0.84 -12.98
N ASN A 31 -6.03 -0.49 -12.79
CA ASN A 31 -6.16 -1.44 -13.89
C ASN A 31 -7.53 -1.35 -14.59
N THR A 32 -8.60 -1.10 -13.83
CA THR A 32 -9.94 -0.90 -14.38
C THR A 32 -10.00 0.36 -15.23
N ILE A 33 -9.42 1.47 -14.76
CA ILE A 33 -9.37 2.75 -15.49
C ILE A 33 -8.55 2.60 -16.77
N GLU A 34 -7.37 1.96 -16.73
CA GLU A 34 -6.59 1.69 -17.93
C GLU A 34 -7.34 0.85 -18.96
N GLY A 35 -8.18 -0.09 -18.49
CA GLY A 35 -9.07 -0.86 -19.36
C GLY A 35 -10.16 -0.03 -20.06
N LEU A 36 -10.41 1.21 -19.62
CA LEU A 36 -11.32 2.13 -20.29
C LEU A 36 -10.64 2.88 -21.45
N ARG A 37 -9.32 2.83 -21.59
CA ARG A 37 -8.59 3.58 -22.61
C ARG A 37 -9.09 3.22 -24.01
N LEU A 38 -9.36 4.24 -24.82
CA LEU A 38 -9.86 4.07 -26.18
C LEU A 38 -8.80 4.52 -27.19
N THR A 39 -8.70 3.82 -28.30
CA THR A 39 -8.08 4.39 -29.49
C THR A 39 -9.02 5.43 -30.11
N ARG A 40 -8.45 6.33 -30.93
CA ARG A 40 -9.27 7.26 -31.71
C ARG A 40 -10.26 6.54 -32.63
N LEU A 41 -9.91 5.37 -33.15
CA LEU A 41 -10.82 4.60 -34.00
C LEU A 41 -12.02 4.09 -33.19
N GLU A 42 -11.79 3.53 -32.01
CA GLU A 42 -12.85 3.04 -31.11
C GLU A 42 -13.75 4.17 -30.59
N ALA A 43 -13.20 5.37 -30.39
CA ALA A 43 -13.98 6.54 -29.99
C ALA A 43 -14.97 7.02 -31.06
N GLY A 44 -14.75 6.71 -32.34
CA GLY A 44 -15.71 6.94 -33.43
C GLY A 44 -16.25 8.38 -33.46
N MET A 45 -17.57 8.54 -33.40
CA MET A 45 -18.25 9.84 -33.43
C MET A 45 -17.95 10.74 -32.23
N PHE A 46 -17.38 10.20 -31.15
CA PHE A 46 -17.07 10.95 -29.93
C PHE A 46 -15.68 11.62 -29.95
N GLN A 47 -15.06 11.79 -31.13
CA GLN A 47 -13.73 12.44 -31.26
C GLN A 47 -13.63 13.79 -30.54
N VAL A 48 -14.71 14.56 -30.50
CA VAL A 48 -14.73 15.90 -29.86
C VAL A 48 -14.45 15.80 -28.35
N LEU A 49 -14.88 14.72 -27.71
CA LEU A 49 -14.68 14.48 -26.27
C LEU A 49 -13.44 13.63 -25.98
N PHE A 50 -12.87 12.97 -26.99
CA PHE A 50 -11.77 12.02 -26.85
C PHE A 50 -10.59 12.56 -26.03
N SER A 51 -10.14 13.78 -26.32
CA SER A 51 -8.98 14.35 -25.61
C SER A 51 -9.27 14.65 -24.14
N ALA A 52 -10.51 15.03 -23.79
CA ALA A 52 -10.89 15.26 -22.40
C ALA A 52 -11.07 13.93 -21.64
N TYR A 53 -11.63 12.94 -22.33
CA TYR A 53 -11.76 11.58 -21.83
C TYR A 53 -10.41 10.94 -21.52
N GLU A 54 -9.47 10.92 -22.48
CA GLU A 54 -8.14 10.35 -22.28
C GLU A 54 -7.39 11.04 -21.13
N LYS A 55 -7.50 12.36 -21.02
CA LYS A 55 -6.91 13.09 -19.88
C LYS A 55 -7.49 12.67 -18.54
N ALA A 56 -8.80 12.38 -18.47
CA ALA A 56 -9.42 11.90 -17.25
C ALA A 56 -8.95 10.48 -16.91
N VAL A 57 -8.83 9.59 -17.91
CA VAL A 57 -8.24 8.26 -17.76
C VAL A 57 -6.81 8.38 -17.23
N ASP A 58 -5.97 9.21 -17.84
CA ASP A 58 -4.58 9.43 -17.43
C ASP A 58 -4.46 9.91 -15.98
N GLU A 59 -5.17 10.98 -15.60
CA GLU A 59 -5.07 11.56 -14.26
C GLU A 59 -5.57 10.57 -13.19
N LEU A 60 -6.74 9.96 -13.42
CA LEU A 60 -7.32 9.03 -12.44
C LEU A 60 -6.46 7.78 -12.30
N SER A 61 -5.96 7.24 -13.42
CA SER A 61 -5.05 6.09 -13.43
C SER A 61 -3.75 6.38 -12.68
N ALA A 62 -3.13 7.54 -12.95
CA ALA A 62 -1.90 7.96 -12.30
C ALA A 62 -2.08 8.12 -10.79
N ARG A 63 -3.17 8.77 -10.35
CA ARG A 63 -3.50 8.93 -8.94
C ARG A 63 -3.77 7.60 -8.24
N CYS A 64 -4.44 6.67 -8.92
CA CYS A 64 -4.68 5.35 -8.36
C CYS A 64 -3.38 4.55 -8.19
N ASN A 65 -2.48 4.61 -9.18
CA ASN A 65 -1.18 3.96 -9.08
C ASN A 65 -0.30 4.59 -7.99
N GLU A 66 -0.22 5.92 -7.93
CA GLU A 66 0.50 6.65 -6.86
C GLU A 66 -0.06 6.27 -5.48
N GLY A 67 -1.39 6.24 -5.33
CA GLY A 67 -2.04 5.84 -4.09
C GLY A 67 -1.67 4.41 -3.68
N SER A 68 -1.68 3.47 -4.62
CA SER A 68 -1.26 2.09 -4.38
C SER A 68 0.18 2.01 -3.87
N GLU A 69 1.11 2.71 -4.51
CA GLU A 69 2.54 2.71 -4.13
C GLU A 69 2.74 3.28 -2.72
N ARG A 70 2.14 4.44 -2.43
CA ARG A 70 2.25 5.08 -1.10
C ARG A 70 1.64 4.25 0.01
N MET A 71 0.53 3.57 -0.25
CA MET A 71 -0.07 2.67 0.74
C MET A 71 0.82 1.45 1.02
N GLY A 72 1.46 0.88 0.00
CA GLY A 72 2.46 -0.18 0.18
C GLY A 72 3.67 0.28 0.99
N GLU A 73 4.19 1.49 0.71
CA GLU A 73 5.29 2.08 1.50
C GLU A 73 4.93 2.23 2.99
N ILE A 74 3.68 2.58 3.31
CA ILE A 74 3.19 2.66 4.69
C ILE A 74 3.17 1.27 5.33
N ALA A 75 2.66 0.25 4.62
CA ALA A 75 2.62 -1.11 5.12
C ALA A 75 4.03 -1.65 5.41
N ASP A 76 4.97 -1.45 4.50
CA ASP A 76 6.38 -1.82 4.66
C ASP A 76 7.02 -1.15 5.87
N ALA A 77 6.77 0.14 6.07
CA ALA A 77 7.27 0.88 7.22
C ALA A 77 6.73 0.33 8.55
N LEU A 78 5.45 -0.02 8.60
CA LEU A 78 4.81 -0.63 9.78
C LEU A 78 5.39 -2.01 10.09
N VAL A 79 5.59 -2.87 9.08
CA VAL A 79 6.21 -4.19 9.25
C VAL A 79 7.66 -4.05 9.73
N LYS A 80 8.42 -3.12 9.15
CA LYS A 80 9.79 -2.83 9.56
C LYS A 80 9.87 -2.39 11.03
N ASN A 81 8.97 -1.50 11.46
CA ASN A 81 8.90 -1.05 12.85
C ASN A 81 8.55 -2.21 13.80
N ALA A 82 7.53 -3.02 13.48
CA ALA A 82 7.16 -4.18 14.29
C ALA A 82 8.34 -5.16 14.45
N THR A 83 9.07 -5.41 13.37
CA THR A 83 10.25 -6.28 13.37
C THR A 83 11.40 -5.71 14.21
N ALA A 84 11.63 -4.40 14.14
CA ALA A 84 12.64 -3.73 14.95
C ALA A 84 12.34 -3.82 16.45
N TYR A 85 11.07 -3.69 16.85
CA TYR A 85 10.65 -3.86 18.24
C TYR A 85 10.87 -5.29 18.74
N ASP A 86 10.46 -6.30 17.97
CA ASP A 86 10.63 -7.70 18.34
C ASP A 86 12.12 -8.07 18.48
N ASN A 87 12.97 -7.62 17.56
CA ASN A 87 14.42 -7.87 17.61
C ASN A 87 15.06 -7.23 18.86
N ARG A 88 14.72 -5.97 19.15
CA ARG A 88 15.26 -5.26 20.32
C ARG A 88 14.85 -5.95 21.63
N GLU A 89 13.65 -6.51 21.70
CA GLU A 89 13.21 -7.28 22.87
C GLU A 89 13.98 -8.60 23.01
N ALA A 90 14.21 -9.32 21.91
CA ALA A 90 14.99 -10.55 21.90
C ALA A 90 16.43 -10.29 22.40
N ASP A 91 17.08 -9.23 21.90
CA ASP A 91 18.44 -8.84 22.32
C ASP A 91 18.48 -8.47 23.82
N THR A 92 17.49 -7.73 24.29
CA THR A 92 17.39 -7.34 25.71
C THR A 92 17.19 -8.56 26.60
N THR A 93 16.33 -9.50 26.19
CA THR A 93 16.07 -10.73 26.94
C THR A 93 17.33 -11.59 27.03
N ALA A 94 18.03 -11.81 25.91
CA ALA A 94 19.28 -12.56 25.88
C ALA A 94 20.38 -11.91 26.74
N SER A 95 20.47 -10.57 26.74
CA SER A 95 21.44 -9.86 27.58
C SER A 95 21.14 -9.98 29.07
N ILE A 96 19.88 -10.06 29.48
CA ILE A 96 19.49 -10.25 30.89
C ILE A 96 19.76 -11.70 31.32
N GLU A 97 19.40 -12.68 30.49
CA GLU A 97 19.65 -14.10 30.78
C GLU A 97 21.14 -14.43 30.89
N GLY A 98 22.01 -13.78 30.11
CA GLY A 98 23.47 -13.96 30.21
C GLY A 98 24.15 -13.22 31.37
N ALA A 99 23.42 -12.33 32.08
CA ALA A 99 23.96 -11.53 33.18
C ALA A 99 23.73 -12.14 34.57
N TYR A 100 22.95 -13.22 34.67
CA TYR A 100 22.66 -14.00 35.88
C TYR A 100 23.11 -15.45 35.72
#